data_AF-A0A1M7J0J4-F1
#
_entry.id   AF-A0A1M7J0J4-F1
#
_cell.length_a   1.000
_cell.length_b   1.000
_cell.length_c   1.000
_cell.angle_alpha   90.00
_cell.angle_beta   90.00
_cell.angle_gamma   90.00
#
_symmetry.space_group_name_H-M   'P 1'
#
loop_
_entity.id
_entity.type
_entity.pdbx_description
1 polymer ?
#
loop_
_entity_poly.entity_id
_entity_poly.type
_entity_poly.pdbx_seq_one_letter_code
_entity_poly.pdbx_strand_id
1 'polypeptide(L)'
;MAEKSVERRFAEDLDSAAEVCVYAKLPKGFNIPTPLGHYSPDWAIAFNEGTVKHIYFIAETKGSMSSIDLRPIEKAKIDCARVLFNKMNTNTVKYDVVKSYQDLLNKIQ
;
A
#
# COMPACT_ATOMS: atom_id res chain seq x y z
N MET A 1 -22.78 11.51 15.10
CA MET A 1 -21.95 11.67 13.88
C MET A 1 -21.35 10.31 13.59
N ALA A 2 -21.52 9.76 12.38
CA ALA A 2 -20.92 8.48 12.03
C ALA A 2 -19.40 8.62 12.00
N GLU A 3 -18.66 7.70 12.64
CA GLU A 3 -17.21 7.66 12.51
C GLU A 3 -16.82 7.43 11.05
N LYS A 4 -15.88 8.22 10.54
CA LYS A 4 -15.35 8.03 9.19
C LYS A 4 -14.58 6.70 9.14
N SER A 5 -14.86 5.87 8.13
CA SER A 5 -14.09 4.65 7.87
C SER A 5 -12.61 4.95 7.68
N VAL A 6 -11.73 4.00 8.04
CA VAL A 6 -10.27 4.13 7.90
C VAL A 6 -9.87 4.51 6.47
N GLU A 7 -10.49 3.90 5.46
CA GLU A 7 -10.25 4.20 4.03
C GLU A 7 -10.59 5.65 3.66
N ARG A 8 -11.68 6.19 4.22
CA ARG A 8 -12.12 7.56 3.95
C ARG A 8 -11.16 8.58 4.55
N ARG A 9 -10.71 8.34 5.79
CA ARG A 9 -9.69 9.18 6.42
C ARG A 9 -8.40 9.15 5.62
N PHE A 10 -7.98 7.96 5.20
CA PHE A 10 -6.78 7.79 4.39
C PHE A 10 -6.86 8.55 3.06
N ALA A 11 -8.00 8.49 2.36
CA ALA A 11 -8.20 9.26 1.13
C ALA A 11 -8.17 10.79 1.38
N GLU A 12 -8.81 11.27 2.45
CA GLU A 12 -8.79 12.69 2.83
C GLU A 12 -7.37 13.16 3.18
N ASP A 13 -6.58 12.32 3.87
CA ASP A 13 -5.18 12.62 4.19
C ASP A 13 -4.34 12.73 2.91
N LEU A 14 -4.54 11.82 1.94
CA LEU A 14 -3.87 11.85 0.63
C LEU A 14 -4.27 13.06 -0.23
N ASP A 15 -5.54 13.47 -0.19
CA ASP A 15 -6.02 14.66 -0.89
C ASP A 15 -5.36 15.95 -0.35
N SER A 16 -5.01 15.97 0.94
CA SER A 16 -4.37 17.11 1.59
C SER A 16 -2.85 17.15 1.44
N ALA A 17 -2.25 16.08 0.90
CA ALA A 17 -0.81 15.90 0.79
C ALA A 17 -0.25 16.56 -0.49
N ALA A 18 0.63 17.54 -0.34
CA ALA A 18 1.25 18.25 -1.48
C ALA A 18 2.25 17.36 -2.25
N GLU A 19 2.85 16.39 -1.55
CA GLU A 19 3.81 15.43 -2.08
C GLU A 19 3.17 14.31 -2.92
N VAL A 20 1.86 14.09 -2.76
CA VAL A 20 1.11 13.08 -3.53
C VAL A 20 0.74 13.66 -4.88
N CYS A 21 1.22 13.02 -5.96
CA CYS A 21 0.87 13.39 -7.33
C CYS A 21 -0.50 12.84 -7.74
N VAL A 22 -0.75 11.58 -7.40
CA VAL A 22 -2.00 10.87 -7.71
C VAL A 22 -2.10 9.62 -6.84
N TYR A 23 -3.32 9.26 -6.47
CA TYR A 23 -3.60 7.99 -5.82
C TYR A 23 -4.82 7.33 -6.45
N ALA A 24 -4.91 6.00 -6.33
CA ALA A 24 -6.04 5.23 -6.82
C ALA A 24 -6.34 4.07 -5.87
N LYS A 25 -7.63 3.85 -5.60
CA LYS A 25 -8.10 2.61 -4.97
C LYS A 25 -8.11 1.52 -6.03
N LEU A 26 -7.40 0.43 -5.76
CA LEU A 26 -7.28 -0.68 -6.70
C LEU A 26 -8.57 -1.51 -6.72
N PRO A 27 -9.01 -1.98 -7.91
CA PRO A 27 -10.16 -2.84 -8.01
C PRO A 27 -9.87 -4.19 -7.34
N LYS A 28 -10.91 -4.83 -6.78
CA LYS A 28 -10.79 -6.14 -6.10
C LYS A 28 -10.19 -7.27 -6.95
N GLY A 29 -10.14 -7.11 -8.27
CA GLY A 29 -9.51 -8.06 -9.20
C GLY A 29 -8.01 -7.86 -9.38
N PHE A 30 -7.42 -6.78 -8.84
CA PHE A 30 -5.99 -6.54 -8.93
C PHE A 30 -5.26 -7.45 -7.94
N ASN A 31 -4.53 -8.43 -8.48
CA ASN A 31 -3.91 -9.49 -7.71
C ASN A 31 -2.43 -9.65 -8.09
N ILE A 32 -1.56 -9.62 -7.09
CA ILE A 32 -0.17 -10.01 -7.21
C ILE A 32 -0.10 -11.53 -6.96
N PRO A 33 0.39 -12.32 -7.93
CA PRO A 33 0.57 -13.75 -7.73
C PRO A 33 1.71 -13.99 -6.73
N THR A 34 1.45 -14.79 -5.69
CA THR A 34 2.47 -15.27 -4.78
C THR A 34 2.43 -16.81 -4.72
N PRO A 35 3.51 -17.49 -4.32
CA PRO A 35 3.52 -18.93 -4.10
C PRO A 35 2.47 -19.42 -3.09
N LEU A 36 1.93 -18.52 -2.26
CA LEU A 36 0.93 -18.79 -1.22
C LEU A 36 -0.47 -18.32 -1.62
N GLY A 37 -0.69 -18.05 -2.91
CA GLY A 37 -1.96 -17.58 -3.48
C GLY A 37 -1.95 -16.09 -3.83
N HIS A 38 -3.11 -15.54 -4.20
CA HIS A 38 -3.21 -14.15 -4.61
C HIS A 38 -3.12 -13.19 -3.43
N TYR A 39 -2.48 -12.05 -3.69
CA TYR A 39 -2.37 -10.92 -2.79
C TYR A 39 -2.94 -9.67 -3.45
N SER A 40 -3.90 -9.01 -2.80
CA SER A 40 -4.64 -7.88 -3.38
C SER A 40 -4.36 -6.61 -2.59
N PRO A 41 -3.48 -5.71 -3.07
CA PRO A 41 -3.28 -4.41 -2.44
C PRO A 41 -4.49 -3.49 -2.64
N ASP A 42 -4.69 -2.54 -1.72
CA ASP A 42 -5.87 -1.66 -1.71
C ASP A 42 -5.63 -0.35 -2.47
N TRP A 43 -4.41 0.18 -2.46
CA TRP A 43 -4.09 1.50 -3.02
C TRP A 43 -2.81 1.50 -3.83
N ALA A 44 -2.77 2.34 -4.85
CA ALA A 44 -1.55 2.73 -5.55
C ALA A 44 -1.39 4.25 -5.45
N ILE A 45 -0.21 4.71 -5.05
CA ILE A 45 0.07 6.12 -4.77
C ILE A 45 1.35 6.51 -5.47
N ALA A 46 1.33 7.61 -6.23
CA ALA A 46 2.51 8.18 -6.84
C ALA A 46 2.92 9.46 -6.11
N PHE A 47 4.18 9.54 -5.70
CA PHE A 47 4.77 10.74 -5.08
C PHE A 47 5.61 11.52 -6.08
N ASN A 48 5.68 12.83 -5.86
CA ASN A 48 6.63 13.72 -6.53
C ASN A 48 7.93 13.80 -5.69
N GLU A 49 8.90 12.91 -5.94
CA GLU A 49 10.23 13.02 -5.33
C GLU A 49 11.18 13.75 -6.31
N GLY A 50 11.19 15.08 -6.26
CA GLY A 50 12.00 15.90 -7.16
C GLY A 50 11.63 15.70 -8.64
N THR A 51 12.49 15.04 -9.42
CA THR A 51 12.27 14.72 -10.85
C THR A 51 11.80 13.29 -11.11
N VAL A 52 11.74 12.43 -10.09
CA VAL A 52 11.39 11.01 -10.23
C VAL A 52 10.04 10.73 -9.58
N LYS A 53 9.15 10.08 -10.34
CA LYS A 53 7.86 9.60 -9.83
C LYS A 53 8.08 8.22 -9.23
N HIS A 54 7.87 8.09 -7.92
CA HIS A 54 7.87 6.80 -7.24
C HIS A 54 6.44 6.34 -7.03
N ILE A 55 6.11 5.16 -7.54
CA ILE A 55 4.82 4.50 -7.28
C ILE A 55 5.00 3.62 -6.05
N TYR A 56 4.13 3.80 -5.04
CA TYR A 56 3.98 3.01 -3.83
C TYR A 56 2.67 2.25 -3.90
N PHE A 57 2.75 0.92 -3.85
CA PHE A 57 1.57 0.08 -3.67
C PHE A 57 1.40 -0.14 -2.18
N ILE A 58 0.24 0.22 -1.67
CA ILE A 58 -0.09 0.14 -0.26
C ILE A 58 -1.07 -0.98 -0.06
N ALA A 59 -0.80 -1.78 0.95
CA ALA A 59 -1.71 -2.78 1.38
C ALA A 59 -2.16 -2.60 2.81
N GLU A 60 -3.47 -2.72 2.93
CA GLU A 60 -4.29 -2.85 4.11
C GLU A 60 -4.56 -1.61 4.95
N THR A 61 -5.84 -1.23 4.88
CA THR A 61 -6.57 -0.69 6.04
C THR A 61 -7.68 -1.65 6.46
N LYS A 62 -7.35 -2.90 6.79
CA LYS A 62 -8.30 -3.80 7.46
C LYS A 62 -8.29 -3.59 8.98
N GLY A 63 -9.28 -2.83 9.44
CA GLY A 63 -9.72 -2.88 10.82
C GLY A 63 -10.39 -4.22 11.10
N SER A 64 -9.64 -5.25 11.50
CA SER A 64 -10.00 -6.09 12.64
C SER A 64 -8.96 -7.17 12.86
N MET A 65 -8.59 -7.29 14.13
CA MET A 65 -7.59 -8.15 14.73
C MET A 65 -8.06 -9.61 14.80
N SER A 66 -8.44 -10.22 13.67
CA SER A 66 -8.94 -11.60 13.66
C SER A 66 -7.97 -12.56 12.98
N SER A 67 -7.55 -13.55 13.78
CA SER A 67 -6.75 -14.75 13.47
C SER A 67 -5.22 -14.59 13.53
N ILE A 68 -4.68 -15.30 14.52
CA ILE A 68 -3.27 -15.41 14.80
C ILE A 68 -2.50 -16.11 13.66
N ASP A 69 -3.19 -16.97 12.89
CA ASP A 69 -2.69 -17.79 11.77
C ASP A 69 -2.85 -17.19 10.35
N LEU A 70 -3.74 -16.21 10.12
CA LEU A 70 -3.72 -15.48 8.85
C LEU A 70 -2.48 -14.57 8.76
N ARG A 71 -2.00 -14.06 9.90
CA ARG A 71 -0.84 -13.16 9.96
C ARG A 71 0.44 -13.75 9.35
N PRO A 72 0.85 -15.01 9.60
CA PRO A 72 2.02 -15.59 8.93
C PRO A 72 1.85 -15.71 7.41
N ILE A 73 0.69 -16.16 6.93
CA ILE A 73 0.44 -16.36 5.50
C ILE A 73 0.33 -15.01 4.78
N GLU A 74 -0.40 -14.05 5.34
CA GLU A 74 -0.51 -12.69 4.83
C GLU A 74 0.85 -11.98 4.84
N LYS A 75 1.62 -12.13 5.92
CA LYS A 75 2.99 -11.62 5.99
C LYS A 75 3.87 -12.25 4.91
N ALA A 76 3.78 -13.56 4.71
CA ALA A 76 4.56 -14.23 3.68
C ALA A 76 4.14 -13.80 2.26
N LYS A 77 2.85 -13.52 2.02
CA LYS A 77 2.37 -12.90 0.77
C LYS A 77 2.93 -11.50 0.56
N ILE A 78 2.91 -10.67 1.60
CA ILE A 78 3.51 -9.33 1.61
C ILE A 78 5.01 -9.40 1.30
N ASP A 79 5.73 -10.32 1.94
CA ASP A 79 7.16 -10.49 1.76
C ASP A 79 7.48 -10.98 0.33
N CYS A 80 6.66 -11.87 -0.25
CA CYS A 80 6.77 -12.24 -1.65
C CYS A 80 6.58 -11.05 -2.59
N ALA A 81 5.56 -10.21 -2.35
CA ALA A 81 5.33 -9.00 -3.13
C ALA A 81 6.53 -8.04 -3.02
N ARG A 82 7.04 -7.82 -1.80
CA ARG A 82 8.24 -7.00 -1.57
C ARG A 82 9.44 -7.50 -2.37
N VAL A 83 9.71 -8.81 -2.35
CA VAL A 83 10.79 -9.42 -3.15
C VAL A 83 10.56 -9.22 -4.65
N LEU A 84 9.33 -9.39 -5.13
CA LEU A 84 8.98 -9.20 -6.54
C LEU A 84 9.29 -7.77 -7.01
N PHE A 85 8.78 -6.76 -6.30
CA PHE A 85 8.99 -5.36 -6.66
C PHE A 85 10.46 -4.93 -6.51
N ASN A 86 11.16 -5.41 -5.47
CA ASN A 86 12.60 -5.15 -5.32
C ASN A 86 13.42 -5.77 -6.48
N LYS A 87 13.03 -6.95 -6.97
CA LYS A 87 13.69 -7.60 -8.12
C LYS A 87 13.42 -6.89 -9.44
N MET A 88 12.29 -6.21 -9.59
CA MET A 88 11.99 -5.46 -10.82
C MET A 88 12.97 -4.29 -11.04
N ASN A 89 13.75 -3.90 -10.02
CA ASN A 89 14.91 -2.99 -10.10
C ASN A 89 14.65 -1.72 -10.94
N THR A 90 13.43 -1.21 -10.88
CA THR A 90 13.05 0.06 -11.48
C THR A 90 13.16 1.11 -10.38
N ASN A 91 14.10 2.06 -10.53
CA ASN A 91 14.22 3.19 -9.60
C ASN A 91 12.89 3.99 -9.45
N THR A 92 11.89 3.74 -10.29
CA THR A 92 10.57 4.38 -10.33
C THR A 92 9.46 3.66 -9.55
N VAL A 93 9.65 2.41 -9.10
CA VAL A 93 8.60 1.67 -8.38
C VAL A 93 9.14 1.15 -7.06
N LYS A 94 8.53 1.58 -5.96
CA LYS A 94 8.81 1.09 -4.60
C LYS A 94 7.56 0.41 -4.07
N TYR A 95 7.72 -0.69 -3.34
CA TYR A 95 6.60 -1.38 -2.73
C TYR A 95 6.75 -1.36 -1.22
N ASP A 96 5.74 -0.89 -0.51
CA ASP A 96 5.73 -1.01 0.94
C ASP A 96 4.33 -1.11 1.53
N VAL A 97 4.25 -1.71 2.71
CA VAL A 97 3.00 -1.91 3.43
C VAL A 97 2.91 -0.88 4.54
N VAL A 98 1.86 -0.08 4.51
CA VAL A 98 1.61 1.03 5.44
C VAL A 98 0.17 0.98 5.89
N LYS A 99 -0.09 1.31 7.16
CA LYS A 99 -1.42 1.19 7.78
C LYS A 99 -2.11 2.54 7.95
N SER A 100 -1.38 3.62 7.72
CA SER A 100 -1.82 5.00 7.88
C SER A 100 -1.03 5.93 6.97
N TYR A 101 -1.52 7.15 6.78
CA TYR A 101 -0.79 8.19 6.07
C TYR A 101 0.55 8.52 6.77
N GLN A 102 0.59 8.52 8.10
CA GLN A 102 1.84 8.74 8.83
C GLN A 102 2.87 7.64 8.57
N ASP A 103 2.45 6.38 8.50
CA ASP A 103 3.36 5.28 8.15
C ASP A 103 3.92 5.46 6.74
N LEU A 104 3.11 5.97 5.82
CA LEU A 104 3.53 6.30 4.46
C LEU A 104 4.58 7.40 4.46
N LEU A 105 4.38 8.48 5.21
CA LEU A 105 5.38 9.56 5.38
C LEU A 105 6.72 9.04 5.90
N ASN A 106 6.70 8.14 6.87
CA ASN A 106 7.92 7.54 7.43
C ASN A 106 8.67 6.63 6.44
N LYS A 107 8.04 6.23 5.32
CA LYS A 107 8.67 5.41 4.27
C LYS A 107 9.20 6.22 3.09
N ILE A 108 8.74 7.47 2.94
CA ILE A 108 9.18 8.38 1.88
C ILE A 108 10.28 9.34 2.35
N GLN A 109 10.39 9.60 3.66
CA GLN A 109 11.50 10.34 4.28
C GLN A 109 12.72 9.45 4.51
#